data_AF-B9MTZ9-F1
#
_entry.id   AF-B9MTZ9-F1
#
_cell.length_a   1.000
_cell.length_b   1.000
_cell.length_c   1.000
_cell.angle_alpha   90.00
_cell.angle_beta   90.00
_cell.angle_gamma   90.00
#
_symmetry.space_group_name_H-M   'P 1'
#
loop_
_entity.id
_entity.type
_entity.pdbx_description
1 polymer ?
#
loop_
_entity_poly.entity_id
_entity_poly.type
_entity_poly.pdbx_seq_one_letter_code
_entity_poly.pdbx_strand_id
1 'polypeptide(L)'
;MELWERLSALGRLEESLTLVKVFNVAIDGGVKLDDRFCGCLLSVASLSDESEDVAKVLACLQQANPKLVALVKLFEDEETSFETLKEEFRAVVSDAAIETRRPFCKCLIDICRKRDLHGRAHELLYLGILHGLYPDLHHKTVKEWSLNVRSLSVGAAQRGVARVIFS
;
A
#
# COMPACT_ATOMS: atom_id res chain seq x y z
N MET A 1 -2.48 -28.20 -4.69
CA MET A 1 -2.12 -27.12 -3.74
C MET A 1 -2.84 -25.81 -4.07
N GLU A 2 -3.35 -25.60 -5.30
CA GLU A 2 -4.01 -24.36 -5.73
C GLU A 2 -5.42 -24.10 -5.18
N LEU A 3 -6.21 -25.14 -4.87
CA LEU A 3 -7.61 -24.95 -4.44
C LEU A 3 -7.76 -24.32 -3.04
N TRP A 4 -6.82 -24.61 -2.13
CA TRP A 4 -6.85 -24.09 -0.77
C TRP A 4 -6.43 -22.61 -0.70
N GLU A 5 -5.43 -22.22 -1.51
CA GLU A 5 -5.05 -20.81 -1.67
C GLU A 5 -6.19 -20.00 -2.30
N ARG A 6 -6.87 -20.56 -3.31
CA ARG A 6 -8.03 -19.90 -3.95
C ARG A 6 -9.20 -19.71 -3.00
N LEU A 7 -9.51 -20.68 -2.13
CA LEU A 7 -10.56 -20.54 -1.12
C LEU A 7 -10.22 -19.50 -0.05
N SER A 8 -8.96 -19.45 0.40
CA SER A 8 -8.49 -18.43 1.35
C SER A 8 -8.51 -17.02 0.73
N ALA A 9 -8.15 -16.90 -0.55
CA ALA A 9 -8.26 -15.66 -1.30
C ALA A 9 -9.73 -15.23 -1.46
N LEU A 10 -10.63 -16.14 -1.83
CA LEU A 10 -12.08 -15.87 -1.96
C LEU A 10 -12.71 -15.36 -0.66
N GLY A 11 -12.39 -15.96 0.48
CA GLY A 11 -12.90 -15.49 1.79
C GLY A 11 -12.43 -14.07 2.12
N ARG A 12 -11.15 -13.77 1.85
CA ARG A 12 -10.59 -12.41 2.02
C ARG A 12 -11.18 -11.41 1.03
N LEU A 13 -11.53 -11.87 -0.18
CA LEU A 13 -12.18 -11.05 -1.22
C LEU A 13 -13.60 -10.67 -0.81
N GLU A 14 -14.42 -11.61 -0.33
CA GLU A 14 -15.77 -11.30 0.16
C GLU A 14 -15.76 -10.28 1.31
N GLU A 15 -14.81 -10.41 2.24
CA GLU A 15 -14.60 -9.44 3.32
C GLU A 15 -14.23 -8.06 2.78
N SER A 16 -13.34 -8.01 1.78
CA SER A 16 -12.89 -6.75 1.17
C SER A 16 -13.96 -6.04 0.34
N LEU A 17 -14.78 -6.79 -0.42
CA LEU A 17 -15.91 -6.25 -1.17
C LEU A 17 -17.02 -5.79 -0.23
N THR A 18 -17.21 -6.49 0.88
CA THR A 18 -18.09 -6.06 1.97
C THR A 18 -17.59 -4.77 2.58
N LEU A 19 -16.29 -4.62 2.79
CA LEU A 19 -15.67 -3.39 3.28
C LEU A 19 -15.92 -2.22 2.33
N VAL A 20 -15.72 -2.39 1.01
CA VAL A 20 -16.01 -1.36 -0.02
C VAL A 20 -17.49 -0.95 0.01
N LYS A 21 -18.42 -1.90 0.19
CA LYS A 21 -19.86 -1.60 0.31
C LYS A 21 -20.16 -0.78 1.55
N VAL A 22 -19.63 -1.17 2.72
CA VAL A 22 -19.80 -0.42 3.98
C VAL A 22 -19.24 0.99 3.84
N PHE A 23 -18.11 1.11 3.16
CA PHE A 23 -17.44 2.37 2.89
C PHE A 23 -18.23 3.30 1.97
N ASN A 24 -18.80 2.78 0.88
CA ASN A 24 -19.69 3.57 0.02
C ASN A 24 -20.94 4.05 0.77
N VAL A 25 -21.56 3.20 1.59
CA VAL A 25 -22.70 3.60 2.43
C VAL A 25 -22.32 4.70 3.41
N ALA A 26 -21.12 4.64 4.00
CA ALA A 26 -20.63 5.68 4.91
C ALA A 26 -20.40 7.01 4.17
N ILE A 27 -19.81 6.98 2.97
CA ILE A 27 -19.62 8.16 2.11
C ILE A 27 -20.97 8.78 1.74
N ASP A 28 -21.91 7.97 1.26
CA ASP A 28 -23.26 8.41 0.90
C ASP A 28 -24.01 9.00 2.10
N GLY A 29 -23.74 8.49 3.30
CA GLY A 29 -24.22 9.02 4.58
C GLY A 29 -23.52 10.30 5.07
N GLY A 30 -22.58 10.85 4.31
CA GLY A 30 -21.85 12.09 4.64
C GLY A 30 -20.72 11.93 5.65
N VAL A 31 -20.26 10.70 5.91
CA VAL A 31 -19.12 10.45 6.80
C VAL A 31 -17.84 10.93 6.11
N LYS A 32 -17.14 11.88 6.74
CA LYS A 32 -15.83 12.31 6.27
C LYS A 32 -14.82 11.19 6.48
N LEU A 33 -14.19 10.77 5.39
CA LEU A 33 -13.17 9.72 5.42
C LEU A 33 -11.83 10.31 5.87
N ASP A 34 -11.21 9.68 6.86
CA ASP A 34 -9.89 10.06 7.37
C ASP A 34 -8.77 9.25 6.71
N ASP A 35 -7.53 9.56 7.06
CA ASP A 35 -6.37 8.87 6.47
C ASP A 35 -6.33 7.37 6.83
N ARG A 36 -6.87 6.97 7.98
CA ARG A 36 -6.89 5.56 8.39
C ARG A 36 -7.81 4.77 7.48
N PHE A 37 -8.95 5.35 7.12
CA PHE A 37 -9.87 4.80 6.14
C PHE A 37 -9.21 4.64 4.76
N CYS A 38 -8.52 5.68 4.29
CA CYS A 38 -7.77 5.60 3.04
C CYS A 38 -6.69 4.51 3.09
N GLY A 39 -6.04 4.33 4.24
CA GLY A 39 -5.07 3.25 4.48
C GLY A 39 -5.70 1.85 4.42
N CYS A 40 -6.91 1.67 4.95
CA CYS A 40 -7.65 0.41 4.84
C CYS A 40 -7.97 0.08 3.37
N LEU A 41 -8.49 1.05 2.62
CA LEU A 41 -8.76 0.88 1.18
C LEU A 41 -7.48 0.55 0.41
N LEU A 42 -6.38 1.25 0.67
CA LEU A 42 -5.10 1.02 0.02
C LEU A 42 -4.52 -0.36 0.37
N SER A 43 -4.70 -0.82 1.62
CA SER A 43 -4.34 -2.17 2.04
C SER A 43 -5.16 -3.21 1.31
N VAL A 44 -6.47 -2.99 1.12
CA VAL A 44 -7.31 -3.89 0.32
C VAL A 44 -6.81 -3.94 -1.13
N ALA A 45 -6.57 -2.79 -1.76
CA ALA A 45 -6.04 -2.73 -3.12
C ALA A 45 -4.69 -3.47 -3.26
N SER A 46 -3.83 -3.38 -2.23
CA SER A 46 -2.56 -4.11 -2.19
C SER A 46 -2.70 -5.62 -1.97
N LEU A 47 -3.88 -6.11 -1.58
CA LEU A 47 -4.15 -7.52 -1.27
C LEU A 47 -5.06 -8.19 -2.30
N SER A 48 -5.82 -7.44 -3.09
CA SER A 48 -6.63 -7.96 -4.20
C SER A 48 -5.75 -8.50 -5.33
N ASP A 49 -6.19 -9.60 -5.95
CA ASP A 49 -5.54 -10.22 -7.12
C ASP A 49 -6.33 -9.97 -8.43
N GLU A 50 -7.61 -9.61 -8.32
CA GLU A 50 -8.48 -9.34 -9.47
C GLU A 50 -8.51 -7.84 -9.82
N SER A 51 -8.33 -7.52 -11.09
CA SER A 51 -8.28 -6.14 -11.58
C SER A 51 -9.59 -5.38 -11.38
N GLU A 52 -10.73 -6.08 -11.46
CA GLU A 52 -12.06 -5.49 -11.24
C GLU A 52 -12.25 -5.01 -9.79
N ASP A 53 -11.74 -5.78 -8.83
CA ASP A 53 -11.86 -5.44 -7.40
C ASP A 53 -10.94 -4.29 -7.02
N VAL A 54 -9.72 -4.29 -7.56
CA VAL A 54 -8.81 -3.14 -7.45
C VAL A 54 -9.47 -1.88 -8.04
N ALA A 55 -10.16 -1.98 -9.17
CA ALA A 55 -10.87 -0.84 -9.77
C ALA A 55 -11.99 -0.31 -8.86
N LYS A 56 -12.79 -1.19 -8.24
CA LYS A 56 -13.84 -0.80 -7.27
C LYS A 56 -13.25 -0.11 -6.04
N VAL A 57 -12.16 -0.64 -5.51
CA VAL A 57 -11.47 -0.08 -4.34
C VAL A 57 -10.87 1.29 -4.68
N LEU A 58 -10.23 1.43 -5.84
CA LEU A 58 -9.70 2.70 -6.32
C LEU A 58 -10.81 3.73 -6.60
N ALA A 59 -11.98 3.30 -7.07
CA ALA A 59 -13.13 4.19 -7.24
C ALA A 59 -13.67 4.72 -5.89
N CYS A 60 -13.69 3.89 -4.85
CA CYS A 60 -14.02 4.34 -3.50
C CYS A 60 -12.94 5.31 -2.96
N LEU A 61 -11.67 4.96 -3.14
CA LEU A 61 -10.53 5.79 -2.73
C LEU A 61 -10.50 7.13 -3.47
N GLN A 62 -10.96 7.18 -4.73
CA GLN A 62 -11.02 8.40 -5.54
C GLN A 62 -11.97 9.45 -4.96
N GLN A 63 -13.04 9.01 -4.29
CA GLN A 63 -13.97 9.89 -3.58
C GLN A 63 -13.38 10.42 -2.27
N ALA A 64 -12.55 9.61 -1.60
CA ALA A 64 -11.94 9.94 -0.32
C ALA A 64 -10.69 10.81 -0.45
N ASN A 65 -9.76 10.38 -1.30
CA ASN A 65 -8.44 10.97 -1.46
C ASN A 65 -8.00 10.88 -2.94
N PRO A 66 -8.41 11.85 -3.77
CA PRO A 66 -8.11 11.84 -5.20
C PRO A 66 -6.60 11.94 -5.48
N LYS A 67 -5.82 12.60 -4.60
CA LYS A 67 -4.36 12.71 -4.74
C LYS A 67 -3.68 11.35 -4.59
N LEU A 68 -4.13 10.54 -3.62
CA LEU A 68 -3.60 9.20 -3.41
C LEU A 68 -3.88 8.29 -4.61
N VAL A 69 -5.06 8.39 -5.23
CA VAL A 69 -5.37 7.63 -6.46
C VAL A 69 -4.55 8.12 -7.64
N ALA A 70 -4.32 9.43 -7.77
CA ALA A 70 -3.44 9.98 -8.80
C ALA A 70 -2.02 9.42 -8.66
N LEU A 71 -1.47 9.38 -7.45
CA LEU A 71 -0.17 8.78 -7.18
C LEU A 71 -0.11 7.30 -7.60
N VAL A 72 -1.14 6.50 -7.28
CA VAL A 72 -1.20 5.09 -7.69
C VAL A 72 -1.19 4.93 -9.21
N LYS A 73 -1.87 5.82 -9.95
CA LYS A 73 -1.91 5.79 -11.42
C LYS A 73 -0.56 6.13 -12.06
N LEU A 74 0.26 6.95 -11.40
CA LEU A 74 1.61 7.30 -11.89
C LEU A 74 2.57 6.10 -11.92
N PHE A 75 2.28 5.02 -11.19
CA PHE A 75 3.16 3.86 -11.17
C PHE A 75 3.19 3.13 -12.52
N GLU A 76 2.07 3.12 -13.24
CA GLU A 76 1.90 2.43 -14.53
C GLU A 76 2.33 3.27 -15.73
N ASP A 77 2.57 4.56 -15.52
CA ASP A 77 3.06 5.46 -16.56
C ASP A 77 4.59 5.37 -16.64
N GLU A 78 5.09 4.75 -17.72
CA GLU A 78 6.51 4.59 -17.99
C GLU A 78 7.21 5.95 -18.21
N GLU A 79 6.48 6.96 -18.67
CA GLU A 79 7.01 8.32 -18.92
C GLU A 79 7.12 9.15 -17.64
N THR A 80 6.52 8.69 -16.53
CA THR A 80 6.59 9.41 -15.26
C THR A 80 8.03 9.42 -14.74
N SER A 81 8.61 10.62 -14.63
CA SER A 81 9.95 10.79 -14.08
C SER A 81 10.01 10.50 -12.58
N PHE A 82 11.19 10.09 -12.09
CA PHE A 82 11.41 9.91 -10.65
C PHE A 82 11.16 11.20 -9.84
N GLU A 83 11.49 12.38 -10.37
CA GLU A 83 11.24 13.64 -9.67
C GLU A 83 9.74 13.93 -9.55
N THR A 84 8.96 13.68 -10.60
CA THR A 84 7.49 13.79 -10.54
C THR A 84 6.91 12.83 -9.50
N LEU A 85 7.34 11.56 -9.51
CA LEU A 85 6.93 10.56 -8.53
C LEU A 85 7.26 11.00 -7.09
N LYS A 86 8.45 11.55 -6.89
CA LYS A 86 8.93 12.04 -5.59
C LYS A 86 8.12 13.21 -5.08
N GLU A 87 7.77 14.17 -5.93
CA GLU A 87 6.94 15.33 -5.56
C GLU A 87 5.53 14.89 -5.15
N GLU A 88 4.89 14.03 -5.95
CA GLU A 88 3.55 13.52 -5.68
C GLU A 88 3.52 12.62 -4.44
N PHE A 89 4.51 11.74 -4.28
CA PHE A 89 4.69 10.95 -3.07
C PHE A 89 4.83 11.84 -1.84
N ARG A 90 5.68 12.87 -1.91
CA ARG A 90 5.87 13.83 -0.82
C ARG A 90 4.57 14.55 -0.50
N ALA A 91 3.80 14.97 -1.50
CA ALA A 91 2.53 15.66 -1.30
C ALA A 91 1.54 14.77 -0.54
N VAL A 92 1.36 13.53 -0.97
CA VAL A 92 0.46 12.55 -0.34
C VAL A 92 0.90 12.21 1.09
N VAL A 93 2.19 11.91 1.30
CA VAL A 93 2.71 11.50 2.60
C VAL A 93 2.74 12.66 3.60
N SER A 94 2.98 13.89 3.14
CA SER A 94 3.01 15.06 4.04
C SER A 94 1.62 15.49 4.49
N ASP A 95 0.59 15.33 3.62
CA ASP A 95 -0.82 15.62 3.91
C ASP A 95 -1.41 14.57 4.89
N ALA A 96 -0.93 13.33 4.82
CA ALA A 96 -1.36 12.24 5.69
C ALA A 96 -0.89 12.40 7.15
N ALA A 97 -1.74 11.96 8.08
CA ALA A 97 -1.45 11.84 9.49
C ALA A 97 -0.21 10.98 9.78
N ILE A 98 0.57 11.33 10.79
CA ILE A 98 1.91 10.76 11.02
C ILE A 98 1.85 9.23 11.14
N GLU A 99 0.86 8.70 11.86
CA GLU A 99 0.69 7.24 12.03
C GLU A 99 0.30 6.50 10.74
N THR A 100 -0.25 7.17 9.73
CA THR A 100 -0.71 6.55 8.48
C THR A 100 0.33 6.61 7.35
N ARG A 101 1.31 7.50 7.44
CA ARG A 101 2.39 7.67 6.44
C ARG A 101 3.14 6.38 6.10
N ARG A 102 3.56 5.65 7.13
CA ARG A 102 4.29 4.39 6.96
C ARG A 102 3.39 3.28 6.40
N PRO A 103 2.16 3.06 6.92
CA PRO A 103 1.17 2.21 6.27
C PRO A 103 0.92 2.54 4.79
N PHE A 104 0.79 3.82 4.44
CA PHE A 104 0.59 4.25 3.05
C PHE A 104 1.76 3.83 2.18
N CYS A 105 2.98 4.22 2.56
CA CYS A 105 4.19 3.87 1.83
C CYS A 105 4.33 2.36 1.64
N LYS A 106 4.04 1.57 2.69
CA LYS A 106 4.04 0.11 2.60
C LYS A 106 3.04 -0.39 1.54
N CYS A 107 1.79 0.05 1.59
CA CYS A 107 0.77 -0.43 0.66
C CYS A 107 1.07 -0.01 -0.79
N LEU A 108 1.63 1.19 -1.00
CA LEU A 108 2.07 1.63 -2.34
C LEU A 108 3.18 0.73 -2.90
N ILE A 109 4.17 0.36 -2.08
CA ILE A 109 5.23 -0.60 -2.48
C ILE A 109 4.61 -1.96 -2.84
N ASP A 110 3.67 -2.45 -2.03
CA ASP A 110 3.01 -3.74 -2.25
C ASP A 110 2.18 -3.73 -3.54
N ILE A 111 1.48 -2.63 -3.86
CA ILE A 111 0.76 -2.46 -5.13
C ILE A 111 1.72 -2.54 -6.32
N CYS A 112 2.86 -1.83 -6.28
CA CYS A 112 3.86 -1.90 -7.35
C CYS A 112 4.39 -3.33 -7.54
N ARG A 113 4.71 -4.02 -6.44
CA ARG A 113 5.21 -5.41 -6.50
C ARG A 113 4.20 -6.37 -7.10
N LYS A 114 2.92 -6.23 -6.77
CA LYS A 114 1.85 -7.07 -7.32
C LYS A 114 1.63 -6.87 -8.82
N ARG A 115 1.99 -5.70 -9.34
CA ARG A 115 1.89 -5.38 -10.78
C ARG A 115 3.22 -5.59 -11.51
N ASP A 116 4.18 -6.30 -10.90
CA ASP A 116 5.54 -6.54 -11.40
C ASP A 116 6.34 -5.25 -11.70
N LEU A 117 5.93 -4.11 -11.11
CA LEU A 117 6.59 -2.80 -11.22
C LEU A 117 7.74 -2.67 -10.21
N HIS A 118 8.71 -3.60 -10.27
CA HIS A 118 9.78 -3.67 -9.27
C HIS A 118 10.61 -2.37 -9.19
N GLY A 119 10.87 -1.71 -10.32
CA GLY A 119 11.58 -0.42 -10.35
C GLY A 119 10.87 0.64 -9.50
N ARG A 120 9.55 0.80 -9.69
CA ARG A 120 8.72 1.72 -8.91
C ARG A 120 8.66 1.34 -7.43
N ALA A 121 8.57 0.05 -7.12
CA ALA A 121 8.62 -0.43 -5.74
C ALA A 121 9.93 -0.03 -5.03
N HIS A 122 11.06 -0.11 -5.74
CA HIS A 122 12.36 0.33 -5.25
C HIS A 122 12.44 1.85 -5.05
N GLU A 123 11.93 2.63 -6.01
CA GLU A 123 11.85 4.10 -5.91
C GLU A 123 11.02 4.52 -4.68
N LEU A 124 9.85 3.92 -4.47
CA LEU A 124 8.99 4.21 -3.34
C LEU A 124 9.61 3.82 -1.99
N LEU A 125 10.32 2.69 -1.93
CA LEU A 125 11.07 2.31 -0.74
C LEU A 125 12.18 3.32 -0.43
N TYR A 126 12.93 3.74 -1.46
CA TYR A 126 13.97 4.76 -1.32
C TYR A 126 13.38 6.07 -0.80
N LEU A 127 12.25 6.52 -1.36
CA LEU A 127 11.53 7.70 -0.88
C LEU A 127 11.06 7.53 0.57
N GLY A 128 10.49 6.37 0.93
CA GLY A 128 10.09 6.09 2.30
C GLY A 128 11.24 6.18 3.31
N ILE A 129 12.45 5.75 2.93
CA ILE A 129 13.66 5.89 3.74
C ILE A 129 14.05 7.38 3.86
N LEU A 130 14.07 8.12 2.76
CA LEU A 130 14.38 9.55 2.76
C LEU A 130 13.42 10.36 3.64
N HIS A 131 12.15 9.97 3.67
CA HIS A 131 11.11 10.57 4.52
C HIS A 131 11.13 10.06 5.97
N GLY A 132 12.10 9.23 6.35
CA GLY A 132 12.24 8.72 7.72
C GLY A 132 11.17 7.72 8.14
N LEU A 133 10.44 7.12 7.20
CA LEU A 133 9.36 6.16 7.48
C LEU A 133 9.90 4.78 7.93
N TYR A 134 11.17 4.51 7.66
CA TYR A 134 11.83 3.24 7.99
C TYR A 134 13.17 3.49 8.71
N PRO A 135 13.15 4.05 9.93
CA PRO A 135 14.37 4.43 10.66
C PRO A 135 15.23 3.21 11.05
N ASP A 136 14.62 2.04 11.22
CA ASP A 136 15.29 0.81 11.65
C ASP A 136 15.85 -0.04 10.48
N LEU A 137 15.79 0.47 9.24
CA LEU A 137 16.23 -0.26 8.05
C LEU A 137 17.75 -0.12 7.89
N HIS A 138 18.50 -1.06 8.47
CA HIS A 138 19.95 -0.97 8.62
C HIS A 138 20.81 -1.53 7.47
N HIS A 139 20.25 -1.99 6.35
CA HIS A 139 21.09 -2.56 5.27
C HIS A 139 20.67 -2.12 3.86
N LYS A 140 21.60 -1.45 3.16
CA LYS A 140 21.56 -1.17 1.72
C LYS A 140 22.48 -2.17 1.02
N THR A 141 21.91 -3.14 0.30
CA THR A 141 22.62 -3.82 -0.78
C THR A 141 21.70 -4.08 -1.95
N VAL A 142 22.28 -4.07 -3.15
CA VAL A 142 21.63 -4.06 -4.48
C VAL A 142 20.59 -5.19 -4.68
N LYS A 143 20.59 -6.25 -3.86
CA LYS A 143 19.73 -7.43 -4.05
C LYS A 143 18.97 -7.92 -2.81
N GLU A 144 19.13 -7.31 -1.63
CA GLU A 144 18.51 -7.85 -0.42
C GLU A 144 18.25 -6.76 0.62
N TRP A 145 17.01 -6.66 1.09
CA TRP A 145 16.56 -5.70 2.10
C TRP A 145 15.95 -6.47 3.27
N SER A 146 16.51 -6.33 4.47
CA SER A 146 16.00 -6.93 5.70
C SER A 146 15.40 -5.85 6.61
N LEU A 147 14.15 -6.04 7.03
CA LEU A 147 13.47 -5.16 8.00
C LEU A 147 13.54 -5.79 9.39
N ASN A 148 13.91 -5.01 10.40
CA ASN A 148 13.79 -5.43 11.79
C ASN A 148 12.29 -5.49 12.17
N VAL A 149 11.80 -6.72 12.36
CA VAL A 149 10.39 -7.08 12.57
C VAL A 149 9.81 -6.55 13.88
N ARG A 150 10.65 -5.99 14.76
CA ARG A 150 10.20 -5.31 15.98
C ARG A 150 9.31 -4.10 15.71
N SER A 151 9.34 -3.56 14.50
CA SER A 151 8.66 -2.30 14.15
C SER A 151 7.29 -2.47 13.49
N LEU A 152 6.77 -3.68 13.32
CA LEU A 152 5.45 -3.94 12.71
C LEU A 152 4.57 -4.81 13.63
N SER A 153 3.71 -4.13 14.41
CA SER A 153 2.65 -4.69 15.26
C SER A 153 3.07 -5.45 16.52
N VAL A 154 2.32 -5.21 17.60
CA VAL A 154 2.40 -5.88 18.92
C VAL A 154 2.23 -7.41 18.81
N GLY A 155 1.68 -7.91 17.71
CA GLY A 155 1.46 -9.35 17.47
C GLY A 155 2.63 -10.14 16.86
N ALA A 156 3.73 -9.50 16.45
CA ALA A 156 4.86 -10.18 15.77
C ALA A 156 6.07 -10.45 16.69
N ALA A 157 5.87 -10.46 18.01
CA ALA A 157 6.93 -10.63 19.00
C ALA A 157 7.31 -12.11 19.19
N GLN A 158 7.87 -12.75 18.17
CA GLN A 158 8.53 -14.05 18.36
C GLN A 158 9.76 -14.18 17.47
N ARG A 159 10.91 -13.75 18.03
CA ARG A 159 12.31 -13.99 17.59
C ARG A 159 12.46 -14.46 16.13
N GLY A 160 12.13 -13.59 15.18
CA GLY A 160 12.37 -13.82 13.76
C GLY A 160 12.95 -12.56 13.14
N VAL A 161 13.93 -12.71 12.26
CA VAL A 161 14.24 -11.70 11.24
C VAL A 161 13.34 -12.07 10.06
N ALA A 162 12.41 -11.19 9.69
CA ALA A 162 11.62 -11.37 8.48
C ALA A 162 12.52 -11.05 7.30
N ARG A 163 12.99 -12.10 6.63
CA ARG A 163 13.73 -11.97 5.38
C ARG A 163 12.69 -11.72 4.30
N VAL A 164 12.60 -10.48 3.80
CA VAL A 164 11.84 -10.21 2.57
C VAL A 164 12.76 -10.59 1.42
N ILE A 165 12.70 -11.87 1.04
CA ILE A 165 13.38 -12.35 -0.17
C ILE A 165 12.54 -11.85 -1.35
N PHE A 166 13.13 -10.96 -2.16
CA PHE A 166 12.62 -10.68 -3.50
C PHE A 166 13.13 -11.82 -4.40
N SER A 167 12.26 -12.74 -4.79
CA SER A 167 12.50 -13.72 -5.86
C SER A 167 11.88 -13.22 -7.15
#